data_AF-A0A8T5YLW8-F1
#
_entry.id   AF-A0A8T5YLW8-F1
#
_cell.length_a   1.000
_cell.length_b   1.000
_cell.length_c   1.000
_cell.angle_alpha   90.00
_cell.angle_beta   90.00
_cell.angle_gamma   90.00
#
_symmetry.space_group_name_H-M   'P 1'
#
loop_
_entity.id
_entity.type
_entity.pdbx_description
1 polymer ?
#
loop_
_entity_poly.entity_id
_entity_poly.type
_entity_poly.pdbx_seq_one_letter_code
_entity_poly.pdbx_strand_id
1 'polypeptide(L)'
;MLVWEGQQPPEFNLVIDFMATTNAQLEVNAAITALLKMESPELNNVAPFGRRPETVTLNIGRNIALTDVVIKSVSYQLDAPRTPEGYFTHNTVTLQCSGNTSINRSNISSVFV
;
A
#
# COMPACT_ATOMS: atom_id res chain seq x y z
N MET A 1 17.89 30.13 17.02
CA MET A 1 18.46 29.28 15.95
C MET A 1 17.32 28.41 15.45
N LEU A 2 16.92 28.55 14.18
CA LEU A 2 15.88 27.69 13.61
C LEU A 2 16.49 26.31 13.42
N VAL A 3 16.11 25.36 14.27
CA VAL A 3 16.46 23.95 14.08
C VAL A 3 15.50 23.43 13.02
N TRP A 4 16.03 23.03 11.87
CA TRP A 4 15.25 22.43 10.81
C TRP A 4 14.84 21.02 11.26
N GLU A 5 13.61 20.90 11.77
CA GLU A 5 12.93 19.62 11.98
C GLU A 5 12.89 18.91 10.62
N GLY A 6 13.50 17.72 10.52
CA GLY A 6 13.69 17.03 9.24
C GLY A 6 12.39 16.84 8.44
N GLN A 7 12.53 16.53 7.15
CA GLN A 7 11.38 16.30 6.28
C GLN A 7 10.71 14.96 6.63
N GLN A 8 9.38 14.91 6.62
CA GLN A 8 8.65 13.65 6.68
C GLN A 8 9.00 12.77 5.47
N PRO A 9 8.99 11.43 5.63
CA PRO A 9 9.17 10.53 4.49
C PRO A 9 8.16 10.86 3.38
N PRO A 10 8.57 10.78 2.11
CA PRO A 10 7.68 11.07 1.00
C PRO A 10 6.50 10.08 1.00
N GLU A 11 5.31 10.63 0.81
CA GLU A 11 4.08 9.87 0.65
C GLU A 11 3.58 9.97 -0.78
N PHE A 12 3.03 8.89 -1.29
CA PHE A 12 2.42 8.84 -2.62
C PHE A 12 1.20 7.94 -2.60
N ASN A 13 0.27 8.26 -3.51
CA ASN A 13 -0.95 7.49 -3.68
C ASN A 13 -0.84 6.66 -4.95
N LEU A 14 -1.18 5.37 -4.86
CA LEU A 14 -1.32 4.48 -6.00
C LEU A 14 -2.80 4.10 -6.14
N VAL A 15 -3.40 4.45 -7.27
CA VAL A 15 -4.77 4.05 -7.61
C VAL A 15 -4.69 2.83 -8.53
N ILE A 16 -5.33 1.74 -8.12
CA ILE A 16 -5.34 0.45 -8.81
C ILE A 16 -6.78 0.06 -9.10
N ASP A 17 -7.08 -0.25 -10.35
CA ASP A 17 -8.37 -0.82 -10.73
C ASP A 17 -8.26 -2.34 -10.83
N PHE A 18 -8.97 -3.03 -9.95
CA PHE A 18 -9.15 -4.48 -10.03
C PHE A 18 -10.39 -4.79 -10.85
N MET A 19 -10.27 -5.75 -11.78
CA MET A 19 -11.37 -6.25 -12.58
C MET A 19 -11.24 -7.77 -12.71
N ALA A 20 -12.29 -8.48 -12.30
CA ALA A 20 -12.34 -9.92 -12.41
C ALA A 20 -12.61 -10.33 -13.86
N THR A 21 -11.76 -11.21 -14.40
CA THR A 21 -11.97 -11.82 -15.73
C THR A 21 -12.57 -13.22 -15.60
N THR A 22 -12.13 -14.00 -14.60
CA THR A 22 -12.58 -15.39 -14.42
C THR A 22 -13.17 -15.62 -13.03
N ASN A 23 -12.44 -15.31 -11.96
CA ASN A 23 -12.89 -15.54 -10.59
C ASN A 23 -12.77 -14.29 -9.72
N ALA A 24 -13.91 -13.63 -9.49
CA ALA A 24 -14.01 -12.42 -8.67
C ALA A 24 -13.52 -12.59 -7.23
N GLN A 25 -13.72 -13.77 -6.64
CA GLN A 25 -13.27 -14.04 -5.28
C GLN A 25 -11.74 -13.98 -5.17
N LEU A 26 -11.04 -14.57 -6.14
CA LEU A 26 -9.57 -14.68 -6.12
C LEU A 26 -8.89 -13.43 -6.68
N GLU A 27 -9.42 -12.87 -7.76
CA GLU A 27 -8.78 -11.76 -8.49
C GLU A 27 -9.01 -10.41 -7.82
N VAL A 28 -10.19 -10.18 -7.22
CA VAL A 28 -10.55 -8.88 -6.63
C VAL A 28 -10.57 -8.99 -5.11
N ASN A 29 -11.43 -9.85 -4.55
CA ASN A 29 -11.62 -9.89 -3.09
C ASN A 29 -10.39 -10.38 -2.33
N ALA A 30 -9.72 -11.43 -2.80
CA ALA A 30 -8.51 -11.94 -2.15
C ALA A 30 -7.34 -10.94 -2.27
N ALA A 31 -7.23 -10.22 -3.38
CA ALA A 31 -6.25 -9.15 -3.56
C ALA A 31 -6.48 -8.00 -2.57
N ILE A 32 -7.71 -7.48 -2.47
CA ILE A 32 -8.08 -6.45 -1.50
C ILE A 32 -7.81 -6.94 -0.06
N THR A 33 -8.18 -8.18 0.25
CA THR A 33 -7.95 -8.78 1.57
C THR A 33 -6.46 -8.87 1.89
N ALA A 34 -5.62 -9.23 0.92
CA ALA A 34 -4.17 -9.28 1.11
C ALA A 34 -3.60 -7.89 1.39
N LEU A 35 -4.04 -6.86 0.66
CA LEU A 35 -3.60 -5.47 0.89
C LEU A 35 -4.01 -4.97 2.28
N LEU A 36 -5.24 -5.23 2.71
CA LEU A 36 -5.71 -4.88 4.06
C LEU A 36 -4.92 -5.60 5.17
N LYS A 37 -4.52 -6.85 4.93
CA LYS A 37 -3.64 -7.58 5.86
C LYS A 37 -2.24 -6.97 5.93
N MET A 38 -1.71 -6.46 4.82
CA MET A 38 -0.40 -5.80 4.78
C MET A 38 -0.41 -4.42 5.47
N GLU A 39 -1.53 -3.71 5.44
CA GLU A 39 -1.72 -2.48 6.22
C GLU A 39 -1.80 -2.77 7.72
N SER A 40 -2.45 -3.86 8.10
CA SER A 40 -2.76 -4.18 9.49
C SER A 40 -1.51 -4.66 10.27
N PRO A 41 -1.12 -3.99 11.36
CA PRO A 41 -0.03 -4.48 12.21
C PRO A 41 -0.48 -5.70 13.05
N GLU A 42 0.44 -6.63 13.27
CA GLU A 42 0.23 -7.76 14.20
C GLU A 42 0.34 -7.27 15.64
N LEU A 43 -0.82 -6.95 16.25
CA LEU A 43 -0.91 -6.43 17.62
C LEU A 43 -0.75 -7.53 18.70
N ASN A 44 -1.09 -8.78 18.39
CA ASN A 44 -1.12 -9.88 19.36
C ASN A 44 0.15 -10.75 19.37
N ASN A 45 1.10 -10.52 18.45
CA ASN A 45 2.32 -11.33 18.35
C ASN A 45 3.41 -10.81 19.31
N VAL A 46 3.29 -11.18 20.60
CA VAL A 46 4.34 -11.27 21.65
C VAL A 46 5.42 -10.17 21.69
N ALA A 47 5.06 -8.91 21.41
CA ALA A 47 5.92 -7.75 21.69
C ALA A 47 5.08 -6.62 22.29
N PRO A 48 5.47 -6.03 23.44
CA PRO A 48 4.65 -5.09 24.21
C PRO A 48 4.35 -3.73 23.54
N PHE A 49 4.62 -3.57 22.25
CA PHE A 49 4.37 -2.34 21.48
C PHE A 49 3.78 -2.58 20.09
N GLY A 50 3.41 -3.83 19.75
CA GLY A 50 2.98 -4.20 18.39
C GLY A 50 4.13 -4.12 17.38
N ARG A 51 4.13 -4.99 16.37
CA ARG A 51 5.12 -4.89 15.29
C ARG A 51 4.57 -3.92 14.25
N ARG A 52 5.36 -2.92 13.85
CA ARG A 52 5.03 -2.06 12.70
C ARG A 52 4.71 -2.95 11.49
N PRO A 53 3.80 -2.52 10.58
CA PRO A 53 3.55 -3.25 9.34
C PRO A 53 4.85 -3.54 8.60
N GLU A 54 4.92 -4.68 7.91
CA GLU A 54 6.11 -5.09 7.18
C GLU A 54 6.38 -4.15 6.00
N THR A 55 7.65 -3.99 5.64
CA THR A 55 8.02 -3.22 4.45
C THR A 55 7.69 -4.02 3.20
N VAL A 56 7.09 -3.35 2.22
CA VAL A 56 6.77 -3.90 0.90
C VAL A 56 7.72 -3.35 -0.14
N THR A 57 8.02 -4.17 -1.15
CA THR A 57 8.70 -3.72 -2.37
C THR A 57 7.66 -3.56 -3.46
N LEU A 58 7.50 -2.34 -3.95
CA LEU A 58 6.53 -2.01 -4.98
C LEU A 58 7.25 -1.92 -6.32
N ASN A 59 7.06 -2.94 -7.17
CA ASN A 59 7.63 -2.96 -8.51
C ASN A 59 6.56 -2.54 -9.52
N ILE A 60 6.69 -1.33 -10.06
CA ILE A 60 5.75 -0.70 -10.99
C ILE A 60 6.43 -0.62 -12.37
N GLY A 61 5.93 -1.41 -13.31
CA GLY A 61 6.46 -1.45 -14.66
C GLY A 61 7.84 -2.09 -14.73
N ARG A 62 8.75 -1.51 -15.53
CA ARG A 62 10.12 -2.04 -15.71
C ARG A 62 11.21 -1.26 -14.95
N ASN A 63 10.94 -0.01 -14.59
CA ASN A 63 11.97 0.93 -14.16
C ASN A 63 11.71 1.52 -12.76
N ILE A 64 10.57 1.22 -12.12
CA ILE A 64 10.24 1.81 -10.82
C ILE A 64 10.14 0.69 -9.79
N ALA A 65 11.22 0.44 -9.06
CA ALA A 65 11.23 -0.48 -7.92
C ALA A 65 11.43 0.33 -6.64
N LEU A 66 10.32 0.63 -5.95
CA LEU A 66 10.35 1.31 -4.67
C LEU A 66 10.50 0.26 -3.57
N THR A 67 11.71 0.13 -3.03
CA THR A 67 12.03 -0.73 -1.88
C THR A 67 11.78 0.02 -0.57
N ASP A 68 11.52 -0.71 0.52
CA ASP A 68 11.30 -0.15 1.87
C ASP A 68 10.12 0.82 1.98
N VAL A 69 9.02 0.50 1.31
CA VAL A 69 7.75 1.23 1.40
C VAL A 69 6.85 0.58 2.46
N VAL A 70 6.05 1.38 3.16
CA VAL A 70 4.99 0.90 4.06
C VAL A 70 3.65 1.39 3.55
N ILE A 71 2.65 0.50 3.52
CA ILE A 71 1.27 0.84 3.20
C ILE A 71 0.65 1.44 4.47
N LYS A 72 0.23 2.71 4.40
CA LYS A 72 -0.39 3.44 5.51
C LYS A 72 -1.89 3.26 5.57
N SER A 73 -2.54 3.24 4.40
CA SER A 73 -3.99 3.07 4.31
C SER A 73 -4.37 2.43 2.98
N VAL A 74 -5.38 1.57 3.03
CA VAL A 74 -6.04 0.97 1.87
C VAL A 74 -7.49 1.40 1.86
N SER A 75 -7.91 2.07 0.79
CA SER A 75 -9.31 2.44 0.58
C SER A 75 -9.86 1.76 -0.66
N TYR A 76 -11.11 1.31 -0.57
CA TYR A 76 -11.80 0.56 -1.63
C TYR A 76 -13.27 0.97 -1.67
N GLN A 77 -13.91 0.79 -2.81
CA GLN A 77 -15.30 1.20 -3.03
C GLN A 77 -16.27 0.14 -2.50
N LEU A 78 -17.15 0.51 -1.56
CA LEU A 78 -18.10 -0.43 -0.94
C LEU A 78 -19.33 -0.70 -1.82
N ASP A 79 -19.69 0.28 -2.64
CA ASP A 79 -20.81 0.31 -3.58
C ASP A 79 -20.49 -0.34 -4.93
N ALA A 80 -19.27 -0.85 -5.10
CA ALA A 80 -18.86 -1.50 -6.32
C ALA A 80 -19.72 -2.75 -6.65
N PRO A 81 -20.08 -2.98 -7.92
CA PRO A 81 -20.91 -4.09 -8.36
C PRO A 81 -20.39 -5.47 -7.93
N ARG A 82 -21.32 -6.32 -7.51
CA ARG A 82 -21.02 -7.64 -6.93
C ARG A 82 -21.61 -8.79 -7.73
N THR A 83 -20.97 -9.95 -7.65
CA THR A 83 -21.53 -11.21 -8.14
C THR A 83 -22.72 -11.64 -7.28
N PRO A 84 -23.57 -12.58 -7.73
CA PRO A 84 -24.67 -13.13 -6.92
C PRO A 84 -24.20 -13.72 -5.58
N GLU A 85 -22.96 -14.20 -5.52
CA GLU A 85 -22.33 -14.74 -4.30
C GLU A 85 -21.78 -13.63 -3.36
N GLY A 86 -21.83 -12.36 -3.79
CA GLY A 86 -21.47 -11.20 -2.98
C GLY A 86 -20.01 -10.73 -3.12
N TYR A 87 -19.25 -11.23 -4.10
CA TYR A 87 -17.87 -10.80 -4.36
C TYR A 87 -17.83 -9.58 -5.30
N PHE A 88 -16.85 -8.69 -5.14
CA PHE A 88 -16.70 -7.54 -6.03
C PHE A 88 -16.24 -7.99 -7.42
N THR A 89 -16.96 -7.56 -8.45
CA THR A 89 -16.59 -7.83 -9.86
C THR A 89 -15.50 -6.89 -10.36
N HIS A 90 -15.54 -5.65 -9.90
CA HIS A 90 -14.51 -4.64 -10.10
C HIS A 90 -14.41 -3.76 -8.86
N ASN A 91 -13.24 -3.16 -8.63
CA ASN A 91 -13.06 -2.21 -7.54
C ASN A 91 -11.86 -1.30 -7.80
N THR A 92 -12.05 0.00 -7.61
CA THR A 92 -10.95 0.96 -7.57
C THR A 92 -10.41 1.05 -6.15
N VAL A 93 -9.16 0.65 -5.97
CA VAL A 93 -8.45 0.64 -4.69
C VAL A 93 -7.40 1.73 -4.69
N THR A 94 -7.43 2.60 -3.70
CA THR A 94 -6.40 3.63 -3.51
C THR A 94 -5.54 3.25 -2.31
N LEU A 95 -4.24 3.08 -2.56
CA LEU A 95 -3.19 2.81 -1.58
C LEU A 95 -2.45 4.10 -1.25
N GLN A 96 -2.40 4.47 0.02
CA GLN A 96 -1.47 5.49 0.50
C GLN A 96 -0.21 4.81 1.00
N CYS A 97 0.90 5.11 0.34
CA CYS A 97 2.20 4.53 0.62
C CYS A 97 3.16 5.60 1.15
N SER A 98 4.05 5.19 2.06
CA SER A 98 5.08 6.06 2.63
C SER A 98 6.43 5.37 2.59
N GLY A 99 7.48 6.12 2.30
CA GLY A 99 8.84 5.65 2.59
C GLY A 99 9.02 5.39 4.09
N ASN A 100 9.83 4.40 4.44
CA ASN A 100 10.15 4.09 5.83
C ASN A 100 11.08 5.14 6.48
N THR A 101 11.92 5.81 5.68
CA THR A 101 12.88 6.83 6.14
C THR A 101 12.77 8.13 5.34
N SER A 102 13.19 9.23 5.97
CA SER A 102 13.33 10.50 5.28
C SER A 102 14.50 10.44 4.30
N ILE A 103 14.29 10.96 3.09
CA ILE A 103 15.27 10.91 2.03
C ILE A 103 16.11 12.19 2.09
N ASN A 104 17.44 12.04 2.09
CA ASN A 104 18.34 13.18 2.02
C ASN A 104 18.18 13.88 0.66
N ARG A 105 18.32 15.20 0.61
CA ARG A 105 18.29 16.01 -0.62
C ARG A 105 19.19 15.45 -1.71
N SER A 106 20.36 14.91 -1.35
CA SER A 106 21.32 14.29 -2.28
C SER A 106 20.83 13.01 -2.95
N ASN A 107 19.84 12.32 -2.37
CA ASN A 107 19.37 11.00 -2.78
C ASN A 107 18.00 11.02 -3.47
N ILE A 108 17.31 12.18 -3.52
CA ILE A 108 16.01 12.30 -4.21
C ILE A 108 16.09 11.89 -5.68
N SER A 109 17.21 12.20 -6.35
CA SER A 109 17.38 11.89 -7.77
C SER A 109 17.40 10.40 -8.09
N SER A 110 17.64 9.51 -7.12
CA SER A 110 17.66 8.06 -7.32
C SER A 110 16.34 7.38 -6.95
N VAL A 111 15.32 8.12 -6.52
CA VAL A 111 14.02 7.57 -6.10
C VAL A 111 13.11 7.27 -7.30
N PHE A 112 13.34 7.93 -8.43
CA PHE A 112 12.48 7.88 -9.62
C PHE A 112 13.15 7.25 -10.85
N VAL A 113 14.26 6.51 -10.67
CA VAL A 113 15.11 5.99 -11.78
C VAL A 113 15.26 4.48 -11.71
#